data_AF-A0A7S0FVZ0-F1
#
_entry.id   AF-A0A7S0FVZ0-F1
#
_cell.length_a   1.000
_cell.length_b   1.000
_cell.length_c   1.000
_cell.angle_alpha   90.00
_cell.angle_beta   90.00
_cell.angle_gamma   90.00
#
_symmetry.space_group_name_H-M   'P 1'
#
loop_
_entity.id
_entity.type
_entity.pdbx_description
1 polymer ?
#
loop_
_entity_poly.entity_id
_entity_poly.type
_entity_poly.pdbx_seq_one_letter_code
_entity_poly.pdbx_strand_id
1 'polypeptide(L)'
;MVVVLKPRGWEVDGRGSAPSDCWLLSSFVQALYPRASHPLVHAAEFDHGFIHRLDIPSSGLILAGTSFEGLYWIRWQLNAYAIRREYHVLCQGPAHAELARVDDPIDVRRNKLGSHRSITSERGGPALTWVHVLSHARAGPPGAGPLLEAGDATTAGG
;
A
#
# COMPACT_ATOMS: atom_id res chain seq x y z
N MET A 1 -18.49 -1.13 -6.54
CA MET A 1 -17.11 -1.20 -6.02
C MET A 1 -16.16 -0.85 -7.14
N VAL A 2 -14.97 -0.35 -6.84
CA VAL A 2 -13.96 0.02 -7.85
C VAL A 2 -12.56 -0.32 -7.33
N VAL A 3 -11.67 -0.71 -8.25
CA VAL A 3 -10.22 -0.83 -8.02
C VAL A 3 -9.53 0.31 -8.73
N VAL A 4 -8.69 1.04 -8.01
CA VAL A 4 -7.97 2.21 -8.51
C VAL A 4 -6.47 1.93 -8.47
N LEU A 5 -5.77 2.14 -9.59
CA LEU A 5 -4.31 2.14 -9.61
C LEU A 5 -3.80 3.51 -9.13
N LYS A 6 -3.39 3.60 -7.86
CA LYS A 6 -2.83 4.81 -7.28
C LYS A 6 -1.41 5.06 -7.80
N PRO A 7 -1.12 6.20 -8.42
CA PRO A 7 0.25 6.60 -8.75
C PRO A 7 1.02 7.08 -7.52
N ARG A 8 2.35 7.15 -7.63
CA ARG A 8 3.21 7.78 -6.61
C ARG A 8 2.92 9.28 -6.46
N GLY A 9 3.13 9.83 -5.27
CA GLY A 9 2.93 11.26 -4.98
C GLY A 9 1.47 11.66 -4.72
N TRP A 10 0.55 10.69 -4.75
CA TRP A 10 -0.87 10.90 -4.44
C TRP A 10 -1.19 10.38 -3.04
N GLU A 11 -2.04 11.07 -2.30
CA GLU A 11 -2.55 10.62 -1.01
C GLU A 11 -3.89 9.90 -1.18
N VAL A 12 -4.04 8.76 -0.48
CA VAL A 12 -5.36 8.21 -0.20
C VAL A 12 -5.90 8.96 1.01
N ASP A 13 -6.74 9.95 0.75
CA ASP A 13 -7.28 10.83 1.77
C ASP A 13 -8.44 10.19 2.54
N GLY A 14 -8.48 10.51 3.84
CA GLY A 14 -9.53 10.13 4.79
C GLY A 14 -9.68 11.24 5.83
N ARG A 15 -10.13 10.92 7.06
CA ARG A 15 -10.14 11.90 8.18
C ARG A 15 -8.73 12.31 8.63
N GLY A 16 -8.06 13.17 7.87
CA GLY A 16 -6.78 13.79 8.21
C GLY A 16 -6.38 14.83 7.16
N SER A 17 -5.83 15.96 7.57
CA SER A 17 -5.28 16.93 6.61
C SER A 17 -4.13 16.31 5.85
N ALA A 18 -4.30 16.16 4.54
CA ALA A 18 -3.22 15.88 3.63
C ALA A 18 -2.16 16.99 3.71
N PRO A 19 -0.86 16.69 3.52
CA PRO A 19 0.12 17.72 3.20
C PRO A 19 -0.36 18.53 1.99
N SER A 20 -0.16 19.85 2.02
CA SER A 20 -0.65 20.78 0.99
C SER A 20 -0.19 20.47 -0.44
N ASP A 21 0.87 19.68 -0.59
CA ASP A 21 1.61 19.53 -1.84
C ASP A 21 1.36 18.18 -2.55
N CYS A 22 0.33 17.42 -2.14
CA CYS A 22 0.00 16.13 -2.76
C CYS A 22 -1.40 16.09 -3.37
N TRP A 23 -1.56 15.28 -4.43
CA TRP A 23 -2.83 15.07 -5.10
C TRP A 23 -3.70 14.08 -4.31
N LEU A 24 -5.00 14.37 -4.19
CA LEU A 24 -5.93 13.52 -3.45
C LEU A 24 -6.55 12.48 -4.38
N LEU A 25 -6.48 11.21 -4.00
CA LEU A 25 -7.07 10.13 -4.79
C LEU A 25 -8.61 10.23 -4.83
N SER A 26 -9.24 10.76 -3.78
CA SER A 26 -10.69 10.98 -3.77
C SER A 26 -11.15 11.90 -4.90
N SER A 27 -10.38 12.95 -5.21
CA SER A 27 -10.72 13.91 -6.27
C SER A 27 -10.81 13.24 -7.65
N PHE A 28 -9.89 12.32 -7.94
CA PHE A 28 -9.92 11.51 -9.16
C PHE A 28 -11.13 10.59 -9.21
N VAL A 29 -11.44 9.89 -8.12
CA VAL A 29 -12.60 8.98 -8.06
C VAL A 29 -13.91 9.77 -8.20
N GLN A 30 -14.03 10.91 -7.51
CA GLN A 30 -15.22 11.77 -7.57
C GLN A 30 -15.47 12.35 -8.96
N ALA A 31 -14.41 12.64 -9.73
CA ALA A 31 -14.53 13.09 -11.11
C ALA A 31 -15.11 11.99 -12.03
N LEU A 32 -14.82 10.71 -11.76
CA LEU A 32 -15.32 9.58 -12.53
C LEU A 32 -16.72 9.11 -12.11
N TYR A 33 -17.10 9.35 -10.84
CA TYR A 33 -18.35 8.86 -10.25
C TYR A 33 -19.21 10.02 -9.74
N PRO A 34 -20.23 10.45 -10.52
CA PRO A 34 -21.06 11.60 -10.17
C PRO A 34 -21.81 11.43 -8.85
N ARG A 35 -21.93 12.53 -8.09
CA ARG A 35 -22.55 12.54 -6.75
C ARG A 35 -23.98 12.04 -6.73
N ALA A 36 -24.76 12.29 -7.80
CA ALA A 36 -26.15 11.88 -7.89
C ALA A 36 -26.34 10.36 -7.92
N SER A 37 -25.41 9.62 -8.54
CA SER A 37 -25.47 8.16 -8.66
C SER A 37 -24.56 7.43 -7.67
N HIS A 38 -23.52 8.10 -7.17
CA HIS A 38 -22.52 7.51 -6.27
C HIS A 38 -22.25 8.42 -5.07
N PRO A 39 -23.26 8.74 -4.23
CA PRO A 39 -23.10 9.69 -3.14
C PRO A 39 -22.00 9.28 -2.14
N LEU A 40 -21.74 7.98 -1.98
CA LEU A 40 -20.73 7.46 -1.06
C LEU A 40 -19.31 7.96 -1.36
N VAL A 41 -18.90 8.06 -2.63
CA VAL A 41 -17.53 8.48 -2.96
C VAL A 41 -17.27 9.95 -2.65
N HIS A 42 -18.34 10.72 -2.43
CA HIS A 42 -18.32 12.13 -2.02
C HIS A 42 -18.48 12.30 -0.49
N ALA A 43 -18.67 11.21 0.25
CA ALA A 43 -18.92 11.23 1.70
C ALA A 43 -17.62 11.05 2.49
N ALA A 44 -17.04 12.14 2.97
CA ALA A 44 -15.78 12.15 3.72
C ALA A 44 -15.87 11.38 5.05
N GLU A 45 -17.04 11.31 5.65
CA GLU A 45 -17.30 10.54 6.86
C GLU A 45 -17.19 9.02 6.67
N PHE A 46 -17.17 8.56 5.42
CA PHE A 46 -16.90 7.18 5.02
C PHE A 46 -15.57 7.03 4.27
N ASP A 47 -14.64 7.97 4.45
CA ASP A 47 -13.33 8.02 3.78
C ASP A 47 -13.47 7.88 2.26
N HIS A 48 -14.50 8.50 1.67
CA HIS A 48 -14.80 8.44 0.23
C HIS A 48 -14.98 7.00 -0.31
N GLY A 49 -15.30 6.05 0.57
CA GLY A 49 -15.43 4.64 0.26
C GLY A 49 -14.11 3.85 0.26
N PHE A 50 -12.96 4.48 0.51
CA PHE A 50 -11.68 3.78 0.66
C PHE A 50 -11.68 2.91 1.93
N ILE A 51 -11.10 1.72 1.85
CA ILE A 51 -11.04 0.78 2.99
C ILE A 51 -9.62 0.48 3.48
N HIS A 52 -8.62 0.86 2.68
CA HIS A 52 -7.21 0.79 3.04
C HIS A 52 -6.47 1.90 2.31
N ARG A 53 -5.26 2.23 2.79
CA ARG A 53 -4.41 3.26 2.19
C ARG A 53 -3.08 2.69 1.73
N LEU A 54 -2.45 3.42 0.81
CA LEU A 54 -1.04 3.33 0.48
C LEU A 54 -0.39 4.66 0.87
N ASP A 55 0.85 4.62 1.34
CA ASP A 55 1.61 5.84 1.62
C ASP A 55 1.80 6.69 0.36
N ILE A 56 2.02 7.99 0.53
CA ILE A 56 2.23 8.94 -0.58
C ILE A 56 3.29 8.47 -1.59
N PRO A 57 4.50 8.02 -1.19
CA PRO A 57 5.51 7.56 -2.14
C PRO A 57 5.15 6.22 -2.81
N SER A 58 4.26 5.43 -2.21
CA SER A 58 3.87 4.12 -2.71
C SER A 58 2.93 4.26 -3.91
N SER A 59 2.92 3.23 -4.77
CA SER A 59 1.98 3.07 -5.87
C SER A 59 1.33 1.70 -5.79
N GLY A 60 0.21 1.49 -6.47
CA GLY A 60 -0.45 0.19 -6.52
C GLY A 60 -1.96 0.26 -6.41
N LEU A 61 -2.57 -0.90 -6.20
CA LEU A 61 -4.02 -1.05 -6.22
C LEU A 61 -4.65 -0.61 -4.90
N ILE A 62 -5.73 0.16 -4.99
CA ILE A 62 -6.60 0.56 -3.89
C ILE A 62 -8.03 0.09 -4.18
N LEU A 63 -8.67 -0.58 -3.22
CA LEU A 63 -10.07 -0.97 -3.32
C LEU A 63 -10.97 0.07 -2.63
N ALA A 64 -12.07 0.44 -3.30
CA ALA A 64 -13.06 1.36 -2.77
C ALA A 64 -14.50 0.90 -3.01
N GLY A 65 -15.38 1.18 -2.05
CA GLY A 65 -16.82 1.05 -2.18
C GLY A 65 -17.40 2.23 -2.96
N THR A 66 -18.29 1.95 -3.92
CA THR A 66 -19.04 2.99 -4.66
C THR A 66 -20.51 3.06 -4.22
N SER A 67 -20.92 2.15 -3.34
CA SER A 67 -22.21 2.08 -2.67
C SER A 67 -22.00 1.55 -1.24
N PHE A 68 -22.96 1.78 -0.34
CA PHE A 68 -22.85 1.31 1.04
C PHE A 68 -22.75 -0.22 1.14
N GLU A 69 -23.59 -0.94 0.39
CA GLU A 69 -23.51 -2.41 0.32
C GLU A 69 -22.12 -2.86 -0.10
N GLY A 70 -21.59 -2.30 -1.18
CA GLY A 70 -20.24 -2.61 -1.66
C GLY A 70 -19.16 -2.30 -0.62
N LEU A 71 -19.25 -1.15 0.06
CA LEU A 71 -18.32 -0.75 1.12
C LEU A 71 -18.33 -1.72 2.30
N TYR A 72 -19.49 -2.07 2.82
CA TYR A 72 -19.59 -2.97 3.97
C TYR A 72 -19.19 -4.40 3.61
N TRP A 73 -19.49 -4.84 2.38
CA TRP A 73 -19.03 -6.13 1.86
C TRP A 73 -17.50 -6.25 1.85
N ILE A 74 -16.80 -5.25 1.30
CA ILE A 74 -15.32 -5.27 1.25
C ILE A 74 -14.69 -5.01 2.62
N ARG A 75 -15.32 -4.21 3.50
CA ARG A 75 -14.87 -4.03 4.89
C ARG A 75 -14.95 -5.34 5.67
N TRP A 76 -16.03 -6.10 5.49
CA TRP A 76 -16.16 -7.41 6.10
C TRP A 76 -15.04 -8.34 5.64
N GLN A 77 -14.77 -8.42 4.33
CA GLN A 77 -13.65 -9.22 3.80
C GLN A 77 -12.29 -8.77 4.34
N LEU A 78 -12.04 -7.45 4.44
CA LEU A 78 -10.80 -6.91 5.00
C LEU A 78 -10.62 -7.33 6.46
N ASN A 79 -11.66 -7.19 7.28
CA ASN A 79 -11.65 -7.53 8.70
C ASN A 79 -11.57 -9.05 8.94
N ALA A 80 -12.08 -9.86 8.01
CA ALA A 80 -11.97 -11.31 8.02
C ALA A 80 -10.65 -11.83 7.45
N TYR A 81 -9.70 -10.95 7.08
CA TYR A 81 -8.44 -11.30 6.43
C TYR A 81 -8.60 -12.08 5.11
N ALA A 82 -9.73 -11.89 4.42
CA ALA A 82 -10.06 -12.56 3.16
C ALA A 82 -9.50 -11.84 1.92
N ILE A 83 -8.90 -10.65 2.10
CA ILE A 83 -8.28 -9.88 1.01
C ILE A 83 -6.76 -10.08 1.06
N ARG A 84 -6.21 -10.75 0.05
CA ARG A 84 -4.76 -10.88 -0.15
C ARG A 84 -4.22 -9.59 -0.78
N ARG A 85 -3.19 -9.01 -0.15
CA ARG A 85 -2.49 -7.82 -0.63
C ARG A 85 -1.03 -8.19 -0.86
N GLU A 86 -0.55 -7.97 -2.07
CA GLU A 86 0.83 -8.28 -2.46
C GLU A 86 1.54 -7.01 -2.90
N TYR A 87 2.79 -6.87 -2.48
CA TYR A 87 3.60 -5.70 -2.74
C TYR A 87 4.96 -6.15 -3.26
N HIS A 88 5.47 -5.40 -4.23
CA HIS A 88 6.86 -5.51 -4.67
C HIS A 88 7.64 -4.36 -4.03
N VAL A 89 8.73 -4.69 -3.35
CA VAL A 89 9.57 -3.73 -2.65
C VAL A 89 11.03 -3.95 -3.02
N LEU A 90 11.78 -2.85 -3.11
CA LEU A 90 13.25 -2.89 -3.19
C LEU A 90 13.80 -2.50 -1.83
N CYS A 91 14.51 -3.44 -1.19
CA CYS A 91 15.10 -3.25 0.13
C CYS A 91 16.59 -2.97 0.03
N GLN A 92 17.13 -2.25 1.03
CA GLN A 92 18.57 -2.05 1.15
C GLN A 92 19.24 -3.28 1.77
N GLY A 93 20.28 -3.78 1.11
CA GLY A 93 21.07 -4.93 1.57
C GLY A 93 20.49 -6.28 1.15
N PRO A 94 21.31 -7.35 1.20
CA PRO A 94 20.84 -8.69 0.87
C PRO A 94 19.91 -9.21 1.97
N ALA A 95 18.67 -9.54 1.60
CA ALA A 95 17.80 -10.33 2.46
C ALA A 95 18.23 -11.80 2.47
N HIS A 96 18.11 -12.48 3.61
CA HIS A 96 18.34 -13.93 3.69
C HIS A 96 17.30 -14.65 2.82
N ALA A 97 17.73 -15.62 2.01
CA ALA A 97 16.84 -16.34 1.09
C ALA A 97 15.69 -17.06 1.83
N GLU A 98 15.92 -17.43 3.08
CA GLU A 98 14.94 -18.11 3.94
C GLU A 98 14.00 -17.14 4.69
N LEU A 99 14.11 -15.82 4.48
CA LEU A 99 13.21 -14.85 5.10
C LEU A 99 11.80 -15.02 4.54
N ALA A 100 10.95 -15.74 5.29
CA ALA A 100 9.57 -16.03 4.90
C ALA A 100 8.54 -15.16 5.62
N ARG A 101 8.85 -14.67 6.83
CA ARG A 101 7.91 -13.87 7.64
C ARG A 101 8.62 -12.88 8.56
N VAL A 102 7.93 -11.78 8.85
CA VAL A 102 8.24 -10.83 9.92
C VAL A 102 6.98 -10.70 10.78
N ASP A 103 7.10 -11.05 12.06
CA ASP A 103 6.00 -11.12 13.02
C ASP A 103 6.40 -10.36 14.27
N ASP A 104 6.27 -9.03 14.19
CA ASP A 104 6.70 -8.10 15.23
C ASP A 104 5.60 -7.05 15.46
N PRO A 105 5.14 -6.83 16.69
CA PRO A 105 4.11 -5.84 16.95
C PRO A 105 4.60 -4.41 16.67
N ILE A 106 3.71 -3.59 16.11
CA ILE A 106 4.02 -2.23 15.65
C ILE A 106 3.32 -1.21 16.55
N ASP A 107 4.09 -0.30 17.12
CA ASP A 107 3.62 0.85 17.88
C ASP A 107 3.62 2.10 16.99
N VAL A 108 2.42 2.63 16.73
CA VAL A 108 2.16 3.80 15.89
C VAL A 108 1.91 5.02 16.78
N ARG A 109 2.80 5.29 17.71
CA ARG A 109 2.73 6.53 18.51
C ARG A 109 3.00 7.74 17.63
N ARG A 110 2.03 8.66 17.61
CA ARG A 110 2.27 10.01 17.09
C ARG A 110 3.27 10.70 18.02
N ASN A 111 4.45 11.02 17.51
CA ASN A 111 5.34 11.92 18.21
C ASN A 111 4.68 13.31 18.34
N LYS A 112 4.95 14.01 19.45
CA LYS A 112 4.47 15.39 19.69
C LYS A 112 4.84 16.39 18.58
N LEU A 113 5.81 16.03 17.72
CA LEU A 113 6.26 16.81 16.57
C LEU A 113 5.54 16.48 15.24
N GLY A 114 4.47 15.68 15.25
CA GLY A 114 3.69 15.39 14.03
C GLY A 114 4.34 14.39 13.06
N SER A 115 5.52 13.87 13.36
CA SER A 115 6.14 12.78 12.59
C SER A 115 5.41 11.46 12.84
N HIS A 116 4.81 10.89 11.80
CA HIS A 116 4.29 9.52 11.77
C HIS A 116 5.48 8.55 11.67
N ARG A 117 6.02 8.13 12.83
CA ARG A 117 7.02 7.06 12.88
C ARG A 117 6.39 5.82 13.49
N SER A 118 6.47 4.72 12.77
CA SER A 118 6.14 3.39 13.30
C SER A 118 7.42 2.73 13.80
N ILE A 119 7.36 2.12 14.99
CA ILE A 119 8.47 1.36 15.58
C ILE A 119 7.97 -0.01 16.05
N THR A 120 8.86 -1.00 16.08
CA THR A 120 8.54 -2.29 16.72
C THR A 120 8.59 -2.15 18.24
N SER A 121 7.65 -2.78 18.94
CA SER A 121 7.52 -2.70 20.39
C SER A 121 6.59 -3.80 20.89
N GLU A 122 6.94 -4.45 21.99
CA GLU A 122 6.07 -5.45 22.63
C GLU A 122 4.70 -4.90 23.06
N ARG A 123 4.57 -3.57 23.19
CA ARG A 123 3.32 -2.88 23.51
C ARG A 123 2.54 -2.43 22.26
N GLY A 124 3.06 -2.72 21.07
CA GLY A 124 2.44 -2.40 19.79
C GLY A 124 1.24 -3.28 19.46
N GLY A 125 0.52 -2.93 18.40
CA GLY A 125 -0.52 -3.79 17.84
C GLY A 125 0.09 -4.97 17.08
N PRO A 126 -0.54 -6.16 17.07
CA PRO A 126 -0.03 -7.32 16.35
C PRO A 126 0.08 -7.02 14.85
N ALA A 127 1.20 -7.42 14.23
CA ALA A 127 1.44 -7.24 12.81
C ALA A 127 2.26 -8.41 12.25
N LEU A 128 1.78 -8.95 11.13
CA LEU A 128 2.41 -10.07 10.43
C LEU A 128 2.57 -9.73 8.96
N THR A 129 3.77 -9.90 8.43
CA THR A 129 4.07 -9.76 7.00
C THR A 129 4.74 -11.02 6.49
N TRP A 130 4.20 -11.60 5.42
CA TRP A 130 4.85 -12.68 4.68
C TRP A 130 5.75 -12.09 3.60
N VAL A 131 6.93 -12.66 3.43
CA VAL A 131 7.98 -12.15 2.53
C VAL A 131 8.45 -13.28 1.62
N HIS A 132 8.77 -12.94 0.38
CA HIS A 132 9.43 -13.83 -0.57
C HIS A 132 10.54 -13.06 -1.28
N VAL A 133 11.79 -13.54 -1.16
CA VAL A 133 12.94 -12.90 -1.81
C VAL A 133 12.95 -13.32 -3.28
N LEU A 134 12.65 -12.36 -4.16
CA LEU A 134 12.57 -12.62 -5.61
C LEU A 134 13.95 -12.62 -6.28
N SER A 135 14.81 -11.67 -5.93
CA SER A 135 16.16 -11.54 -6.50
C SER A 135 17.02 -10.61 -5.65
N HIS A 136 18.34 -10.69 -5.85
CA HIS A 136 19.30 -9.70 -5.37
C HIS A 136 19.89 -8.95 -6.56
N ALA A 137 19.74 -7.62 -6.57
CA ALA A 137 20.37 -6.76 -7.55
C ALA A 137 21.63 -6.11 -6.95
N ARG A 138 22.68 -5.95 -7.76
CA ARG A 138 23.84 -5.11 -7.43
C ARG A 138 23.74 -3.82 -8.21
N ALA A 139 24.02 -2.69 -7.55
CA ALA A 139 24.18 -1.44 -8.26
C ALA A 139 25.35 -1.60 -9.25
N GLY A 140 25.10 -1.30 -10.53
CA GLY A 140 26.17 -1.17 -11.51
C GLY A 140 27.14 -0.04 -11.11
N PRO A 141 28.36 -0.03 -11.68
CA PRO A 141 29.28 1.09 -11.46
C PRO A 141 28.59 2.41 -11.86
N PRO A 142 28.83 3.53 -11.14
CA PRO A 142 28.23 4.81 -11.46
C PRO A 142 28.57 5.20 -12.90
N GLY A 143 27.54 5.39 -13.75
CA GLY A 143 27.69 5.70 -15.17
C GLY A 143 27.38 4.54 -16.12
N ALA A 144 27.24 3.31 -15.64
CA ALA A 144 26.62 2.24 -16.42
C ALA A 144 25.10 2.49 -16.44
N GLY A 145 24.54 2.75 -17.63
CA GLY A 145 23.08 2.84 -17.81
C GLY A 145 22.37 1.56 -17.34
N PRO A 146 21.03 1.58 -17.19
CA PRO A 146 20.30 0.44 -16.65
C PRO A 146 20.47 -0.80 -17.55
N LEU A 147 21.33 -1.72 -17.15
CA LEU A 147 21.40 -3.09 -17.65
C LEU A 147 20.39 -3.92 -16.86
N LEU A 148 19.15 -3.95 -17.36
CA LEU A 148 18.20 -5.01 -17.00
C LEU A 148 18.60 -6.24 -17.81
N GLU A 149 19.60 -6.98 -17.34
CA GLU A 149 19.81 -8.34 -17.83
C GLU A 149 18.80 -9.24 -17.12
N ALA A 150 17.79 -9.67 -17.86
CA ALA A 150 16.90 -10.73 -17.44
C ALA A 150 17.73 -12.02 -17.36
N GLY A 151 18.10 -12.44 -16.15
CA GLY A 151 18.71 -13.74 -15.94
C GLY A 151 17.68 -14.83 -16.23
N ASP A 152 17.87 -15.52 -17.36
CA ASP A 152 17.12 -16.72 -17.71
C ASP A 152 17.26 -17.77 -16.60
N ALA A 153 16.15 -18.05 -15.93
CA ALA A 153 16.02 -19.19 -15.04
C ALA A 153 15.73 -20.45 -15.87
N THR A 154 16.73 -21.02 -16.56
CA THR A 154 16.72 -22.45 -16.94
C THR A 154 18.10 -22.94 -17.40
N THR A 155 18.72 -23.86 -16.66
CA THR A 155 18.91 -25.27 -17.08
C THR A 155 19.47 -26.11 -15.94
N ALA A 156 18.93 -27.32 -15.86
CA ALA A 156 19.26 -28.41 -14.94
C ALA A 156 20.57 -29.13 -15.32
N GLY A 157 21.09 -29.95 -14.39
CA GLY A 157 21.90 -31.12 -14.73
C GLY A 157 23.19 -31.27 -13.92
N GLY A 158 23.17 -32.20 -12.96
CA GLY A 158 24.32 -32.66 -12.18
C GLY A 158 23.89 -33.45 -10.96
#